data_AF-A0A7V1FAF0-F1
#
_entry.id   AF-A0A7V1FAF0-F1
#
_cell.length_a   1.000
_cell.length_b   1.000
_cell.length_c   1.000
_cell.angle_alpha   90.00
_cell.angle_beta   90.00
_cell.angle_gamma   90.00
#
_symmetry.space_group_name_H-M   'P 1'
#
loop_
_entity.id
_entity.type
_entity.pdbx_description
1 polymer ?
#
loop_
_entity_poly.entity_id
_entity_poly.type
_entity_poly.pdbx_seq_one_letter_code
_entity_poly.pdbx_strand_id
1 'polypeptide(L)' 'MFKDLLTTYLLNFSYIIVKAVFFAVACFFAWRLFDKLEKLDIRREIAENKNIGLAIMIAAIFLGLAYVIGQI' A
#
# COMPACT_ATOMS: atom_id res chain seq x y z
N MET A 1 31.86 -10.41 -15.65
CA MET A 1 31.30 -11.27 -14.58
C MET A 1 30.95 -10.49 -13.30
N PHE A 2 31.91 -9.95 -12.53
CA PHE A 2 31.58 -9.25 -11.27
C PHE A 2 30.82 -7.93 -11.47
N LYS A 3 31.17 -7.17 -12.53
CA LYS A 3 30.47 -5.93 -12.91
C LYS A 3 29.01 -6.18 -13.35
N ASP A 4 28.78 -7.26 -14.08
CA ASP A 4 27.43 -7.65 -14.53
C ASP A 4 26.56 -8.07 -13.34
N LEU A 5 27.17 -8.77 -12.38
CA LEU A 5 26.51 -9.16 -11.13
C LEU A 5 26.08 -7.93 -10.31
N LEU A 6 27.00 -6.99 -10.09
CA LEU A 6 26.71 -5.75 -9.37
C LEU A 6 25.61 -4.93 -10.05
N THR A 7 25.67 -4.83 -11.38
CA THR A 7 24.67 -4.09 -12.17
C THR A 7 23.28 -4.72 -12.02
N THR A 8 23.20 -6.05 -12.05
CA THR A 8 21.92 -6.79 -11.88
C THR A 8 21.32 -6.57 -10.49
N TYR A 9 22.14 -6.62 -9.43
CA TYR A 9 21.65 -6.37 -8.07
C TYR A 9 21.19 -4.93 -7.86
N LEU A 10 21.93 -3.96 -8.38
CA LEU A 10 21.55 -2.54 -8.28
C LEU A 10 20.25 -2.25 -9.04
N LEU A 11 20.08 -2.83 -10.23
CA LEU A 11 18.84 -2.71 -11.00
C LEU A 11 17.66 -3.31 -10.23
N ASN A 12 17.78 -4.53 -9.72
CA ASN A 12 16.72 -5.17 -8.93
C ASN A 12 16.38 -4.38 -7.65
N PHE A 13 17.38 -3.88 -6.96
CA PHE A 13 17.18 -3.06 -5.77
C PHE A 13 16.44 -1.76 -6.08
N SER A 14 16.87 -1.05 -7.14
CA SER A 14 16.20 0.18 -7.58
C SER A 14 14.75 -0.07 -7.99
N TYR A 15 14.48 -1.18 -8.69
CA TYR A 15 13.14 -1.57 -9.11
C TYR A 15 12.21 -1.87 -7.92
N ILE A 16 12.72 -2.58 -6.90
CA ILE A 16 11.96 -2.83 -5.66
C ILE A 16 11.66 -1.53 -4.91
N ILE A 17 12.63 -0.61 -4.82
CA ILE A 17 12.41 0.70 -4.20
C ILE A 17 11.31 1.47 -4.93
N VAL A 18 11.34 1.51 -6.26
CA VAL A 18 10.32 2.20 -7.05
C VAL A 18 8.93 1.62 -6.79
N LYS A 19 8.80 0.29 -6.73
CA LYS A 19 7.53 -0.37 -6.35
C LYS A 19 7.07 0.01 -4.94
N ALA A 20 7.98 0.01 -3.97
CA ALA A 20 7.65 0.37 -2.60
C ALA A 20 7.17 1.83 -2.48
N VAL A 21 7.82 2.75 -3.20
CA VAL A 21 7.39 4.16 -3.27
C VAL A 21 6.01 4.25 -3.94
N PHE A 22 5.80 3.54 -5.05
CA PHE A 22 4.51 3.53 -5.74
C PHE A 22 3.37 2.99 -4.84
N PHE A 23 3.65 1.93 -4.07
CA PHE A 23 2.74 1.40 -3.07
C PHE A 23 2.40 2.42 -1.98
N ALA A 24 3.40 3.10 -1.43
CA ALA A 24 3.18 4.13 -0.41
C ALA A 24 2.29 5.28 -0.94
N VAL A 25 2.54 5.72 -2.18
CA VAL A 25 1.72 6.74 -2.85
C VAL A 25 0.30 6.24 -3.09
N ALA A 26 0.12 5.01 -3.57
CA ALA A 26 -1.21 4.42 -3.78
C ALA A 26 -2.00 4.31 -2.47
N CYS A 27 -1.36 3.90 -1.37
CA CYS A 27 -1.97 3.87 -0.04
C CYS A 27 -2.39 5.26 0.43
N PHE A 28 -1.57 6.29 0.19
CA PHE A 28 -1.92 7.68 0.52
C PHE A 28 -3.15 8.16 -0.26
N PHE A 29 -3.20 7.87 -1.56
CA PHE A 29 -4.37 8.20 -2.39
C PHE A 29 -5.61 7.45 -1.94
N ALA A 30 -5.50 6.15 -1.64
CA ALA A 30 -6.61 5.35 -1.12
C ALA A 30 -7.15 5.98 0.16
N TRP A 31 -6.28 6.27 1.15
CA TRP A 31 -6.67 6.92 2.40
C TRP A 31 -7.41 8.25 2.16
N ARG A 32 -6.86 9.11 1.28
CA ARG A 32 -7.47 10.39 0.92
C ARG A 32 -8.85 10.22 0.26
N LEU A 33 -9.02 9.16 -0.54
CA LEU A 33 -10.28 8.84 -1.21
C LEU A 33 -11.34 8.42 -0.19
N PHE A 34 -10.99 7.54 0.75
CA PHE A 34 -11.89 7.09 1.81
C PHE A 34 -12.30 8.22 2.75
N ASP A 35 -11.35 9.05 3.17
CA ASP A 35 -11.59 10.23 4.00
C ASP A 35 -12.60 11.19 3.35
N LYS A 36 -12.47 11.40 2.02
CA LYS A 36 -13.42 12.23 1.25
C LYS A 36 -14.80 11.58 1.06
N LEU A 37 -14.85 10.28 0.81
CA LEU A 37 -16.09 9.58 0.46
C LEU A 37 -16.97 9.36 1.68
N GLU A 38 -16.38 8.91 2.79
CA GLU A 38 -17.17 8.51 3.96
C GLU A 38 -17.33 9.63 5.00
N LYS A 39 -16.48 10.68 4.99
CA LYS A 39 -16.43 11.70 6.09
C LYS A 39 -16.42 11.07 7.49
N LEU A 40 -16.00 9.81 7.60
CA LEU A 40 -15.97 9.04 8.81
C LEU A 40 -14.54 9.02 9.33
N ASP A 41 -14.41 9.28 10.63
CA ASP A 41 -13.14 9.07 11.31
C ASP A 41 -12.94 7.57 11.50
N ILE A 42 -12.37 6.93 10.48
CA ILE A 42 -12.12 5.49 10.40
C ILE A 42 -11.44 4.97 11.67
N ARG A 43 -10.46 5.74 12.18
CA ARG A 43 -9.68 5.35 13.34
C ARG A 43 -10.58 5.29 14.58
N ARG A 44 -11.49 6.25 14.71
CA ARG A 44 -12.50 6.29 15.77
C ARG A 44 -13.50 5.14 15.66
N GLU A 45 -13.99 4.84 14.46
CA GLU A 45 -14.94 3.74 14.27
C GLU A 45 -14.35 2.36 14.57
N ILE A 46 -13.10 2.12 14.18
CA ILE A 46 -12.43 0.85 14.46
C ILE A 46 -12.08 0.74 15.95
N ALA A 47 -11.54 1.80 16.56
CA ALA A 47 -11.02 1.75 17.93
C ALA A 47 -12.11 1.92 19.00
N GLU A 48 -13.03 2.87 18.82
CA GLU A 48 -14.04 3.21 19.83
C GLU A 48 -15.34 2.45 19.59
N ASN A 49 -15.84 2.44 18.35
CA ASN A 49 -17.09 1.75 18.01
C ASN A 49 -16.90 0.25 17.72
N LYS A 50 -15.66 -0.25 17.79
CA LYS A 50 -15.28 -1.65 17.52
C LYS A 50 -15.87 -2.18 16.20
N ASN A 51 -15.91 -1.34 15.17
CA ASN A 51 -16.41 -1.73 13.86
C ASN A 51 -15.37 -2.61 13.15
N ILE A 52 -15.42 -3.92 13.44
CA ILE A 52 -14.52 -4.91 12.86
C ILE A 52 -14.73 -5.03 11.35
N GLY A 53 -15.96 -4.79 10.86
CA GLY A 53 -16.27 -4.82 9.43
C GLY A 53 -15.46 -3.78 8.64
N LEU A 54 -15.39 -2.55 9.15
CA LEU A 54 -14.59 -1.48 8.57
C LEU A 54 -13.09 -1.84 8.58
N ALA A 55 -12.60 -2.43 9.67
CA ALA A 55 -11.20 -2.86 9.76
C ALA A 55 -10.85 -3.93 8.72
N ILE A 56 -11.72 -4.94 8.54
CA ILE A 56 -11.55 -6.00 7.54
C ILE A 56 -11.58 -5.41 6.13
N MET A 57 -12.52 -4.50 5.85
CA MET A 57 -12.63 -3.86 4.54
C MET A 57 -11.34 -3.11 4.17
N ILE A 58 -10.82 -2.29 5.08
CA ILE A 58 -9.60 -1.51 4.85
C ILE A 58 -8.37 -2.41 4.69
N ALA A 59 -8.26 -3.47 5.52
CA ALA A 59 -7.21 -4.46 5.36
C ALA A 59 -7.27 -5.13 3.98
N ALA A 60 -8.47 -5.50 3.50
CA ALA A 60 -8.65 -6.11 2.18
C ALA A 60 -8.25 -5.15 1.04
N ILE A 61 -8.55 -3.85 1.17
CA ILE A 61 -8.12 -2.84 0.18
C ILE A 61 -6.60 -2.75 0.12
N PHE A 62 -5.92 -2.67 1.27
CA PHE A 62 -4.45 -2.62 1.29
C PHE A 62 -3.80 -3.89 0.77
N LEU A 63 -4.38 -5.06 1.06
CA LEU A 63 -3.92 -6.33 0.49
C LEU A 63 -4.13 -6.37 -1.03
N GLY A 64 -5.25 -5.88 -1.54
CA GLY A 64 -5.51 -5.77 -2.98
C GLY A 64 -4.51 -4.85 -3.68
N LEU A 65 -4.21 -3.68 -3.09
CA LEU A 65 -3.18 -2.76 -3.59
C LEU A 65 -1.80 -3.42 -3.60
N ALA A 66 -1.46 -4.16 -2.56
CA ALA A 66 -0.17 -4.85 -2.47
C ALA A 66 -0.05 -5.94 -3.53
N TYR A 67 -1.14 -6.68 -3.79
CA TYR A 67 -1.18 -7.68 -4.86
C TYR A 67 -1.00 -7.03 -6.23
N VAL A 68 -1.80 -6.02 -6.57
CA VAL A 68 -1.72 -5.36 -7.89
C VAL A 68 -0.32 -4.77 -8.13
N ILE A 69 0.24 -4.06 -7.15
CA ILE A 69 1.55 -3.43 -7.30
C ILE A 69 2.69 -4.45 -7.25
N GLY A 70 2.51 -5.57 -6.55
CA GLY A 70 3.47 -6.68 -6.58
C GLY A 70 3.56 -7.38 -7.95
N GLN A 71 2.47 -7.36 -8.72
CA GLN A 71 2.38 -7.99 -10.05
C GLN A 71 2.88 -7.09 -11.19
N ILE A 72 2.87 -5.77 -11.02
CA ILE A 72 3.50 -4.78 -11.92
C ILE A 72 5.01 -4.78 -11.68
#